data_AF-A0A7X7RHY6-F1
#
_entry.id   AF-A0A7X7RHY6-F1
#
_cell.length_a   1.000
_cell.length_b   1.000
_cell.length_c   1.000
_cell.angle_alpha   90.00
_cell.angle_beta   90.00
_cell.angle_gamma   90.00
#
_symmetry.space_group_name_H-M   'P 1'
#
loop_
_entity.id
_entity.type
_entity.pdbx_description
1 polymer ?
#
loop_
_entity_poly.entity_id
_entity_poly.type
_entity_poly.pdbx_seq_one_letter_code
_entity_poly.pdbx_strand_id
1 'polypeptide(L)'
;MQQAGTRGRSGRAAWLALGMGLAGAARIGAAPEDYVVRTTPAARLHRLEVLRFARDWQRELCGVIGLPVPQTHAPVEIELGSAAAEPAAIDHAVLRGSQGYFGLVRIPAPEQIDAEALQFALTAVIVRTGIYNQATNPATVTEPPVWFVRGLARYGDRSRRGADFESAYALWSCARLPGAGELWRAGAGSPAAHHPGVAAQLAAFCGSREPRRERWQAWCRHLGLGGAWAPADLARLWTDEADLAVLDAAWDDWLVARTRRIFDPGRTPPGVVRRFRSLLLLYPWECDNHCSVVTRAGLPLAWCIENPDADGLRRAAAAKARQLALQGAGRDAAFQAMTAAYAEVMRRMAEGAPAGELARMWRQAEARRRTVEAGGQATPDRGR
;
A
#
# COMPACT_ATOMS: atom_id res chain seq x y z
N MET A 1 32.20 -62.07 20.09
CA MET A 1 31.91 -61.13 21.21
C MET A 1 31.95 -59.71 20.66
N GLN A 2 30.98 -58.91 21.10
CA GLN A 2 30.78 -57.47 20.89
C GLN A 2 30.18 -56.95 19.56
N GLN A 3 29.30 -55.98 19.76
CA GLN A 3 28.14 -55.54 18.98
C GLN A 3 28.38 -54.21 18.23
N ALA A 4 27.62 -54.05 17.15
CA ALA A 4 26.86 -52.87 16.64
C ALA A 4 27.21 -51.40 17.02
N GLY A 5 27.03 -50.50 16.04
CA GLY A 5 26.72 -49.07 16.24
C GLY A 5 27.13 -48.16 15.04
N THR A 6 26.29 -47.96 14.01
CA THR A 6 25.35 -46.82 13.77
C THR A 6 25.91 -45.51 13.16
N ARG A 7 25.57 -45.31 11.87
CA ARG A 7 25.08 -44.12 11.13
C ARG A 7 25.46 -42.68 11.55
N GLY A 8 25.89 -41.89 10.55
CA GLY A 8 25.22 -40.62 10.18
C GLY A 8 26.11 -39.39 9.88
N ARG A 9 26.05 -38.86 8.64
CA ARG A 9 25.91 -37.42 8.24
C ARG A 9 26.42 -37.13 6.81
N SER A 10 25.48 -37.01 5.87
CA SER A 10 25.52 -36.06 4.73
C SER A 10 24.99 -34.69 5.20
N GLY A 11 25.27 -33.53 4.61
CA GLY A 11 26.19 -33.11 3.56
C GLY A 11 26.42 -31.59 3.71
N ARG A 12 27.58 -31.12 3.26
CA ARG A 12 28.02 -29.71 3.34
C ARG A 12 27.73 -28.96 2.04
N ALA A 13 27.19 -27.74 2.21
CA ALA A 13 27.48 -26.47 1.55
C ALA A 13 27.93 -26.42 0.08
N ALA A 14 27.23 -25.61 -0.72
CA ALA A 14 27.70 -24.32 -1.25
C ALA A 14 26.74 -23.80 -2.32
N TRP A 15 26.36 -22.52 -2.29
CA TRP A 15 26.48 -21.58 -3.42
C TRP A 15 26.18 -20.14 -2.96
N LEU A 16 27.04 -19.23 -3.44
CA LEU A 16 27.21 -17.79 -3.21
C LEU A 16 25.98 -16.96 -3.70
N ALA A 17 25.50 -15.92 -3.01
CA ALA A 17 26.03 -14.55 -2.79
C ALA A 17 26.02 -13.62 -4.04
N LEU A 18 25.14 -12.60 -4.02
CA LEU A 18 25.21 -11.27 -4.69
C LEU A 18 23.94 -10.48 -4.27
N GLY A 19 23.97 -9.26 -3.73
CA GLY A 19 25.08 -8.36 -3.43
C GLY A 19 24.73 -7.41 -2.28
N MET A 20 25.77 -7.08 -1.51
CA MET A 20 25.78 -5.99 -0.55
C MET A 20 25.82 -4.64 -1.29
N GLY A 21 24.96 -3.73 -0.86
CA GLY A 21 25.20 -2.29 -0.90
C GLY A 21 24.99 -1.76 0.52
N LEU A 22 26.07 -1.63 1.28
CA LEU A 22 26.12 -1.00 2.60
C LEU A 22 26.61 0.44 2.44
N ALA A 23 25.78 1.41 2.83
CA ALA A 23 26.22 2.67 3.45
C ALA A 23 24.99 3.40 4.04
N GLY A 24 24.99 3.62 5.35
CA GLY A 24 24.03 4.52 6.02
C GLY A 24 22.70 3.91 6.49
N ALA A 25 22.66 2.64 6.90
CA ALA A 25 21.48 2.15 7.62
C ALA A 25 21.48 2.73 9.05
N ALA A 26 20.84 3.89 9.24
CA ALA A 26 20.32 4.28 10.55
C ALA A 26 19.59 3.06 11.15
N ARG A 27 19.68 2.85 12.47
CA ARG A 27 18.95 1.77 13.14
C ARG A 27 17.44 2.00 12.96
N ILE A 28 16.85 1.43 11.91
CA ILE A 28 15.41 1.46 11.68
C ILE A 28 14.81 0.31 12.49
N GLY A 29 14.67 0.54 13.79
CA GLY A 29 14.06 -0.37 14.75
C GLY A 29 13.90 0.36 16.07
N ALA A 30 12.73 0.25 16.69
CA ALA A 30 12.45 0.99 17.91
C ALA A 30 13.47 0.61 19.00
N ALA A 31 14.24 1.57 19.50
CA ALA A 31 15.14 1.35 20.62
C ALA A 31 14.31 1.15 21.90
N PRO A 32 14.83 0.46 22.94
CA PRO A 32 14.12 0.33 24.21
C PRO A 32 13.69 1.67 24.81
N GLU A 33 14.37 2.75 24.44
CA GLU A 33 14.18 4.13 24.89
C GLU A 33 13.13 4.93 24.11
N ASP A 34 12.54 4.41 23.01
CA ASP A 34 11.62 5.18 22.14
C ASP A 34 10.24 5.42 22.75
N TYR A 35 9.89 4.65 23.79
CA TYR A 35 8.61 4.71 24.48
C TYR A 35 8.79 4.65 26.00
N VAL A 36 8.09 5.52 26.71
CA VAL A 36 7.97 5.49 28.17
C VAL A 36 6.53 5.18 28.54
N VAL A 37 6.30 4.09 29.28
CA VAL A 37 4.95 3.71 29.72
C VAL A 37 4.81 3.98 31.21
N ARG A 38 3.90 4.90 31.56
CA ARG A 38 3.50 5.23 32.92
C ARG A 38 2.20 4.51 33.25
N THR A 39 2.11 3.86 34.40
CA THR A 39 0.96 3.01 34.74
C THR A 39 0.51 3.24 36.16
N THR A 40 -0.80 3.27 36.39
CA THR A 40 -1.34 3.03 37.73
C THR A 40 -1.07 1.57 38.17
N PRO A 41 -1.13 1.26 39.48
CA PRO A 41 -0.93 -0.11 39.96
C PRO A 41 -1.87 -1.13 39.30
N ALA A 42 -3.15 -0.78 39.10
CA ALA A 42 -4.15 -1.65 38.47
C ALA A 42 -3.85 -1.89 36.98
N ALA A 43 -3.34 -0.88 36.26
CA ALA A 43 -3.04 -0.97 34.83
C ALA A 43 -1.71 -1.66 34.50
N ARG A 44 -0.89 -1.99 35.50
CA ARG A 44 0.48 -2.49 35.30
C ARG A 44 0.55 -3.78 34.48
N LEU A 45 -0.47 -4.63 34.57
CA LEU A 45 -0.53 -5.91 33.84
C LEU A 45 -0.62 -5.74 32.32
N HIS A 46 -1.16 -4.61 31.83
CA HIS A 46 -1.30 -4.32 30.39
C HIS A 46 -0.05 -3.66 29.76
N ARG A 47 0.93 -3.27 30.59
CA ARG A 47 2.10 -2.48 30.16
C ARG A 47 2.86 -3.10 28.99
N LEU A 48 3.16 -4.40 29.08
CA LEU A 48 4.00 -5.08 28.07
C LEU A 48 3.27 -5.25 26.74
N GLU A 49 1.97 -5.52 26.79
CA GLU A 49 1.14 -5.67 25.60
C GLU A 49 1.03 -4.36 24.82
N VAL A 50 0.70 -3.26 25.50
CA VAL A 50 0.61 -1.93 24.89
C VAL A 50 1.96 -1.49 24.32
N LEU A 51 3.05 -1.74 25.05
CA LEU A 51 4.40 -1.40 24.58
C LEU A 51 4.78 -2.19 23.32
N ARG A 52 4.46 -3.49 23.28
CA ARG A 52 4.68 -4.33 22.09
C ARG A 52 3.88 -3.80 20.91
N PHE A 53 2.60 -3.50 21.11
CA PHE A 53 1.73 -2.93 20.09
C PHE A 53 2.31 -1.63 19.52
N ALA A 54 2.67 -0.68 20.38
CA ALA A 54 3.21 0.61 19.97
C ALA A 54 4.50 0.48 19.16
N ARG A 55 5.42 -0.41 19.57
CA ARG A 55 6.66 -0.69 18.84
C ARG A 55 6.44 -1.33 17.48
N ASP A 56 5.54 -2.30 17.39
CA ASP A 56 5.18 -2.92 16.13
C ASP A 56 4.52 -1.91 15.19
N TRP A 57 3.68 -1.03 15.73
CA TRP A 57 3.06 0.06 14.99
C TRP A 57 4.08 1.09 14.48
N GLN A 58 5.03 1.53 15.32
CA GLN A 58 6.13 2.41 14.88
C GLN A 58 6.97 1.76 13.79
N ARG A 59 7.29 0.47 13.92
CA ARG A 59 8.03 -0.25 12.87
C ARG A 59 7.28 -0.21 11.55
N GLU A 60 5.96 -0.37 11.59
CA GLU A 60 5.13 -0.27 10.39
C GLU A 60 5.13 1.16 9.80
N LEU A 61 4.83 2.16 10.61
CA LEU A 61 4.73 3.55 10.16
C LEU A 61 6.08 4.15 9.71
N CYS A 62 7.13 3.99 10.51
CA CYS A 62 8.42 4.62 10.23
C CYS A 62 9.31 3.74 9.34
N GLY A 63 9.27 2.42 9.55
CA GLY A 63 10.13 1.47 8.84
C GLY A 63 9.57 1.04 7.49
N VAL A 64 8.28 0.71 7.42
CA VAL A 64 7.65 0.20 6.20
C VAL A 64 7.05 1.32 5.36
N ILE A 65 6.28 2.23 5.97
CA ILE A 65 5.65 3.35 5.27
C ILE A 65 6.65 4.49 5.04
N GLY A 66 7.62 4.66 5.94
CA GLY A 66 8.70 5.64 5.78
C GLY A 66 8.45 7.00 6.43
N LEU A 67 7.53 7.08 7.39
CA LEU A 67 7.32 8.27 8.21
C LEU A 67 8.58 8.62 9.04
N PRO A 68 8.74 9.89 9.46
CA PRO A 68 9.85 10.36 10.25
C PRO A 68 9.72 9.72 11.62
N VAL A 69 10.87 9.35 12.16
CA VAL A 69 10.93 8.86 13.54
C VAL A 69 10.70 10.07 14.45
N PRO A 70 9.62 10.10 15.24
CA PRO A 70 9.31 11.27 16.05
C PRO A 70 10.27 11.45 17.24
N GLN A 71 10.97 10.39 17.64
CA GLN A 71 11.87 10.37 18.81
C GLN A 71 13.25 11.01 18.56
N THR A 72 13.35 12.01 17.69
CA THR A 72 14.63 12.73 17.50
C THR A 72 15.08 13.48 18.75
N HIS A 73 14.14 13.84 19.63
CA HIS A 73 14.39 14.67 20.81
C HIS A 73 13.92 14.03 22.13
N ALA A 74 12.80 13.30 22.11
CA ALA A 74 12.20 12.72 23.31
C ALA A 74 11.32 11.50 22.97
N PRO A 75 11.15 10.54 23.89
CA PRO A 75 10.32 9.36 23.68
C PRO A 75 8.83 9.70 23.63
N VAL A 76 8.05 8.82 22.99
CA VAL A 76 6.58 8.88 23.10
C VAL A 76 6.16 8.35 24.47
N GLU A 77 5.39 9.13 25.22
CA GLU A 77 4.86 8.73 26.52
C GLU A 77 3.48 8.08 26.36
N ILE A 78 3.24 7.00 27.09
CA ILE A 78 1.95 6.31 27.15
C ILE A 78 1.52 6.22 28.62
N GLU A 79 0.38 6.83 28.96
CA GLU A 79 -0.22 6.77 30.30
C GLU A 79 -1.35 5.74 30.32
N LEU A 80 -1.25 4.73 31.19
CA LEU A 80 -2.25 3.67 31.36
C LEU A 80 -2.99 3.81 32.69
N GLY A 81 -4.32 3.75 32.62
CA GLY A 81 -5.19 3.82 33.80
C GLY A 81 -5.32 5.23 34.40
N SER A 82 -5.04 6.27 33.61
CA SER A 82 -5.27 7.67 34.03
C SER A 82 -6.76 7.90 34.29
N ALA A 83 -7.10 8.72 35.30
CA ALA A 83 -8.49 9.08 35.57
C ALA A 83 -9.16 9.65 34.31
N ALA A 84 -10.21 8.98 33.82
CA ALA A 84 -10.93 9.38 32.63
C ALA A 84 -11.81 10.61 32.92
N ALA A 85 -11.88 11.55 31.98
CA ALA A 85 -13.14 12.26 31.78
C ALA A 85 -14.10 11.26 31.12
N GLU A 86 -15.34 11.14 31.61
CA GLU A 86 -16.32 10.26 30.95
C GLU A 86 -16.81 10.89 29.62
N PRO A 87 -16.88 10.13 28.51
CA PRO A 87 -16.54 8.71 28.37
C PRO A 87 -15.02 8.44 28.27
N ALA A 88 -14.59 7.29 28.79
CA ALA A 88 -13.20 6.82 28.79
C ALA A 88 -12.65 6.56 27.38
N ALA A 89 -12.27 7.63 26.67
CA ALA A 89 -11.69 7.58 25.34
C ALA A 89 -10.16 7.68 25.38
N ILE A 90 -9.50 7.05 24.40
CA ILE A 90 -8.07 7.23 24.19
C ILE A 90 -7.82 8.68 23.75
N ASP A 91 -7.02 9.39 24.53
CA ASP A 91 -6.62 10.77 24.25
C ASP A 91 -5.17 10.82 23.75
N HIS A 92 -4.83 11.87 23.00
CA HIS A 92 -3.48 12.08 22.52
C HIS A 92 -3.13 13.57 22.41
N ALA A 93 -1.88 13.90 22.74
CA ALA A 93 -1.35 15.25 22.69
C ALA A 93 0.09 15.28 22.21
N VAL A 94 0.54 16.47 21.80
CA VAL A 94 1.97 16.78 21.66
C VAL A 94 2.31 17.83 22.69
N LEU A 95 3.33 17.57 23.51
CA LEU A 95 3.72 18.40 24.64
C LEU A 95 5.18 18.84 24.49
N ARG A 96 5.50 20.00 25.07
CA ARG A 96 6.87 20.51 25.12
C ARG A 96 7.60 19.93 26.33
N GLY A 97 8.67 19.19 26.08
CA GLY A 97 9.62 18.72 27.09
C GLY A 97 10.91 19.56 27.11
N SER A 98 11.88 19.11 27.92
CA SER A 98 13.19 19.78 28.05
C SER A 98 14.08 19.64 26.82
N GLN A 99 13.92 18.57 26.04
CA GLN A 99 14.74 18.28 24.85
C GLN A 99 14.06 18.62 23.53
N GLY A 100 12.77 18.97 23.53
CA GLY A 100 11.96 19.18 22.33
C GLY A 100 10.50 18.82 22.57
N TYR A 101 9.74 18.57 21.50
CA TYR A 101 8.37 18.10 21.62
C TYR A 101 8.32 16.57 21.69
N PHE A 102 7.34 16.05 22.43
CA PHE A 102 7.07 14.63 22.51
C PHE A 102 5.58 14.33 22.40
N GLY A 103 5.27 13.13 21.93
CA GLY A 103 3.91 12.62 21.85
C GLY A 103 3.46 12.00 23.17
N LEU A 104 2.23 12.25 23.58
CA LEU A 104 1.58 11.61 24.73
C LEU A 104 0.30 10.91 24.27
N VAL A 105 0.14 9.65 24.65
CA VAL A 105 -1.10 8.88 24.47
C VAL A 105 -1.63 8.46 25.83
N ARG A 106 -2.90 8.74 26.12
CA ARG A 106 -3.55 8.36 27.38
C ARG A 106 -4.58 7.28 27.10
N ILE A 107 -4.51 6.18 27.84
CA ILE A 107 -5.40 5.03 27.75
C ILE A 107 -6.07 4.87 29.11
N PRO A 108 -7.28 5.42 29.31
CA PRO A 108 -7.92 5.41 30.61
C PRO A 108 -8.37 4.01 31.06
N ALA A 109 -8.87 3.19 30.14
CA ALA A 109 -9.36 1.82 30.39
C ALA A 109 -8.57 0.79 29.56
N PRO A 110 -7.37 0.38 30.00
CA PRO A 110 -6.49 -0.53 29.23
C PRO A 110 -7.06 -1.95 29.03
N GLU A 111 -8.11 -2.33 29.77
CA GLU A 111 -8.86 -3.57 29.60
C GLU A 111 -9.83 -3.53 28.40
N GLN A 112 -10.14 -2.34 27.89
CA GLN A 112 -11.11 -2.09 26.81
C GLN A 112 -10.49 -1.25 25.69
N ILE A 113 -9.29 -1.62 25.25
CA ILE A 113 -8.59 -0.89 24.19
C ILE A 113 -9.27 -1.15 22.84
N ASP A 114 -9.84 -0.09 22.27
CA ASP A 114 -10.16 -0.05 20.84
C ASP A 114 -8.85 0.08 20.04
N ALA A 115 -8.55 -0.97 19.27
CA ALA A 115 -7.36 -1.03 18.43
C ALA A 115 -7.32 0.10 17.39
N GLU A 116 -8.45 0.49 16.79
CA GLU A 116 -8.49 1.56 15.79
C GLU A 116 -8.22 2.92 16.43
N ALA A 117 -8.80 3.17 17.60
CA ALA A 117 -8.56 4.40 18.36
C ALA A 117 -7.09 4.50 18.80
N LEU A 118 -6.47 3.40 19.25
CA LEU A 118 -5.06 3.37 19.61
C LEU A 118 -4.15 3.58 18.40
N GLN A 119 -4.44 2.93 17.27
CA GLN A 119 -3.70 3.14 16.01
C GLN A 119 -3.78 4.59 15.56
N PHE A 120 -4.96 5.20 15.62
CA PHE A 120 -5.15 6.61 15.30
C PHE A 120 -4.33 7.51 16.23
N ALA A 121 -4.44 7.32 17.54
CA ALA A 121 -3.71 8.10 18.55
C ALA A 121 -2.19 8.01 18.36
N LEU A 122 -1.65 6.80 18.19
CA LEU A 122 -0.23 6.59 17.93
C LEU A 122 0.22 7.25 16.62
N THR A 123 -0.57 7.12 15.55
CA THR A 123 -0.28 7.76 14.26
C THR A 123 -0.30 9.28 14.39
N ALA A 124 -1.28 9.82 15.10
CA ALA A 124 -1.42 11.25 15.34
C ALA A 124 -0.20 11.82 16.07
N VAL A 125 0.23 11.19 17.18
CA VAL A 125 1.41 11.67 17.91
C VAL A 125 2.69 11.54 17.10
N ILE A 126 2.86 10.47 16.30
CA ILE A 126 4.03 10.30 15.43
C ILE A 126 4.11 11.43 14.40
N VAL A 127 3.01 11.68 13.68
CA VAL A 127 2.97 12.72 12.63
C VAL A 127 3.12 14.11 13.23
N ARG A 128 2.32 14.44 14.26
CA ARG A 128 2.32 15.77 14.87
C ARG A 128 3.66 16.07 15.51
N THR A 129 4.26 15.14 16.26
CA THR A 129 5.59 15.33 16.86
C THR A 129 6.66 15.58 15.78
N GLY A 130 6.59 14.86 14.65
CA GLY A 130 7.47 15.10 13.51
C GLY A 130 7.38 16.52 12.94
N ILE A 131 6.18 17.11 12.92
CA ILE A 131 5.95 18.50 12.48
C ILE A 131 6.43 19.50 13.55
N TYR A 132 6.01 19.32 14.81
CA TYR A 132 6.36 20.20 15.93
C TYR A 132 7.88 20.26 16.17
N ASN A 133 8.60 19.17 15.94
CA ASN A 133 10.06 19.15 16.05
C ASN A 133 10.78 19.95 14.94
N GLN A 134 10.08 20.35 13.88
CA GLN A 134 10.62 21.28 12.88
C GLN A 134 10.26 22.75 13.18
N ALA A 135 9.40 23.00 14.17
CA ALA A 135 8.88 24.32 14.46
C ALA A 135 9.83 25.14 15.34
N THR A 136 10.08 26.39 14.95
CA THR A 136 10.74 27.38 15.81
C THR A 136 9.74 28.08 16.75
N ASN A 137 8.47 28.14 16.36
CA ASN A 137 7.36 28.67 17.14
C ASN A 137 6.16 27.70 17.09
N PRO A 138 5.67 27.15 18.22
CA PRO A 138 4.54 26.23 18.22
C PRO A 138 3.23 26.87 17.74
N ALA A 139 3.05 28.18 17.91
CA ALA A 139 1.83 28.87 17.54
C ALA A 139 1.63 28.98 16.02
N THR A 140 2.70 28.78 15.24
CA THR A 140 2.63 28.80 13.78
C THR A 140 2.39 27.42 13.18
N VAL A 141 2.42 26.34 13.97
CA VAL A 141 2.31 24.98 13.44
C VAL A 141 0.94 24.73 12.82
N THR A 142 0.94 24.26 11.57
CA THR A 142 -0.27 23.80 10.89
C THR A 142 -0.52 22.33 11.22
N GLU A 143 -1.64 22.05 11.92
CA GLU A 143 -2.05 20.68 12.25
C GLU A 143 -2.48 19.90 11.01
N PRO A 144 -2.14 18.59 10.91
CA PRO A 144 -2.61 17.76 9.82
C PRO A 144 -4.12 17.52 9.93
N PRO A 145 -4.86 17.46 8.81
CA PRO A 145 -6.28 17.15 8.83
C PRO A 145 -6.53 15.73 9.32
N VAL A 146 -7.65 15.55 10.03
CA VAL A 146 -8.02 14.26 10.63
C VAL A 146 -8.10 13.12 9.61
N TRP A 147 -8.59 13.40 8.39
CA TRP A 147 -8.67 12.39 7.33
C TRP A 147 -7.30 11.83 6.97
N PHE A 148 -6.25 12.66 7.01
CA PHE A 148 -4.90 12.26 6.65
C PHE A 148 -4.32 11.33 7.71
N VAL A 149 -4.45 11.68 8.98
CA VAL A 149 -4.00 10.85 10.11
C VAL A 149 -4.77 9.52 10.16
N ARG A 150 -6.10 9.55 9.97
CA ARG A 150 -6.92 8.34 9.85
C ARG A 150 -6.51 7.49 8.64
N GLY A 151 -6.22 8.13 7.50
CA GLY A 151 -5.72 7.48 6.30
C GLY A 151 -4.42 6.74 6.54
N LEU A 152 -3.42 7.39 7.15
CA LEU A 152 -2.16 6.75 7.54
C LEU A 152 -2.37 5.59 8.52
N ALA A 153 -3.19 5.80 9.55
CA ALA A 153 -3.45 4.76 10.54
C ALA A 153 -4.09 3.53 9.87
N ARG A 154 -5.11 3.77 9.04
CA ARG A 154 -5.80 2.73 8.27
C ARG A 154 -4.86 2.02 7.29
N TYR A 155 -3.98 2.77 6.62
CA TYR A 155 -2.97 2.18 5.75
C TYR A 155 -1.90 1.40 6.52
N GLY A 156 -1.61 1.78 7.77
CA GLY A 156 -0.75 1.02 8.70
C GLY A 156 -1.26 -0.41 8.91
N ASP A 157 -2.58 -0.58 9.01
CA ASP A 157 -3.21 -1.89 9.14
C ASP A 157 -3.07 -2.71 7.84
N ARG A 158 -2.15 -3.69 7.89
CA ARG A 158 -1.84 -4.57 6.77
C ARG A 158 -3.06 -5.32 6.26
N SER A 159 -3.98 -5.69 7.14
CA SER A 159 -5.18 -6.49 6.78
C SER A 159 -6.16 -5.72 5.90
N ARG A 160 -6.12 -4.38 5.93
CA ARG A 160 -7.04 -3.50 5.18
C ARG A 160 -6.45 -3.01 3.86
N ARG A 161 -5.11 -2.99 3.72
CA ARG A 161 -4.41 -2.40 2.56
C ARG A 161 -4.93 -2.86 1.22
N GLY A 162 -5.14 -4.16 1.06
CA GLY A 162 -5.64 -4.75 -0.17
C GLY A 162 -7.04 -4.24 -0.49
N ALA A 163 -7.97 -4.34 0.47
CA ALA A 163 -9.35 -3.91 0.30
C ALA A 163 -9.46 -2.38 0.05
N ASP A 164 -8.67 -1.58 0.76
CA ASP A 164 -8.63 -0.13 0.58
C ASP A 164 -8.10 0.28 -0.79
N PHE A 165 -7.06 -0.42 -1.27
CA PHE A 165 -6.58 -0.22 -2.63
C PHE A 165 -7.66 -0.56 -3.66
N GLU A 166 -8.34 -1.70 -3.52
CA GLU A 166 -9.40 -2.09 -4.46
C GLU A 166 -10.56 -1.09 -4.48
N SER A 167 -10.93 -0.56 -3.31
CA SER A 167 -11.98 0.45 -3.17
C SER A 167 -11.58 1.77 -3.85
N ALA A 168 -10.39 2.29 -3.55
CA ALA A 168 -9.88 3.51 -4.16
C ALA A 168 -9.72 3.36 -5.68
N TYR A 169 -9.12 2.25 -6.13
CA TYR A 169 -8.90 1.97 -7.54
C TYR A 169 -10.21 1.84 -8.31
N ALA A 170 -11.25 1.23 -7.73
CA ALA A 170 -12.55 1.11 -8.39
C ALA A 170 -13.19 2.48 -8.69
N LEU A 171 -13.11 3.42 -7.74
CA LEU A 171 -13.59 4.78 -7.95
C LEU A 171 -12.73 5.51 -9.00
N TRP A 172 -11.41 5.40 -8.89
CA TRP A 172 -10.46 6.02 -9.81
C TRP A 172 -10.65 5.53 -11.25
N SER A 173 -10.68 4.21 -11.46
CA SER A 173 -10.77 3.59 -12.80
C SER A 173 -12.06 3.92 -13.56
N CYS A 174 -13.08 4.41 -12.85
CA CYS A 174 -14.35 4.83 -13.42
C CYS A 174 -14.48 6.36 -13.50
N ALA A 175 -13.39 7.12 -13.34
CA ALA A 175 -13.38 8.59 -13.28
C ALA A 175 -14.35 9.16 -12.23
N ARG A 176 -14.52 8.46 -11.09
CA ARG A 176 -15.39 8.88 -9.97
C ARG A 176 -14.63 9.52 -8.82
N LEU A 177 -13.29 9.60 -8.92
CA LEU A 177 -12.49 10.36 -7.97
C LEU A 177 -12.12 11.71 -8.57
N PRO A 178 -12.18 12.79 -7.78
CA PRO A 178 -11.49 14.02 -8.09
C PRO A 178 -9.97 13.83 -8.22
N GLY A 179 -9.30 14.82 -8.82
CA GLY A 179 -7.84 14.90 -8.83
C GLY A 179 -7.24 14.97 -7.41
N ALA A 180 -5.98 14.58 -7.28
CA ALA A 180 -5.23 14.57 -6.03
C ALA A 180 -5.26 15.94 -5.33
N GLY A 181 -5.19 17.04 -6.09
CA GLY A 181 -5.28 18.38 -5.53
C GLY A 181 -6.60 18.64 -4.78
N GLU A 182 -7.73 18.19 -5.33
CA GLU A 182 -9.04 18.33 -4.68
C GLU A 182 -9.19 17.38 -3.48
N LEU A 183 -8.70 16.15 -3.62
CA LEU A 183 -8.67 15.18 -2.52
C LEU A 183 -7.83 15.67 -1.33
N TRP A 184 -6.78 16.48 -1.58
CA TRP A 184 -5.84 16.94 -0.56
C TRP A 184 -6.37 18.07 0.33
N ARG A 185 -7.51 18.70 -0.02
CA ARG A 185 -8.07 19.81 0.75
C ARG A 185 -8.24 19.43 2.23
N ALA A 186 -7.92 20.38 3.12
CA ALA A 186 -8.17 20.23 4.54
C ALA A 186 -9.67 20.42 4.86
N GLY A 187 -10.17 19.71 5.87
CA GLY A 187 -11.51 19.91 6.44
C GLY A 187 -12.53 18.80 6.17
N ALA A 188 -13.71 18.95 6.78
CA ALA A 188 -14.78 17.96 6.77
C ALA A 188 -15.44 17.77 5.39
N GLY A 189 -15.32 18.75 4.49
CA GLY A 189 -15.79 18.67 3.11
C GLY A 189 -14.75 18.11 2.13
N SER A 190 -13.61 17.60 2.61
CA SER A 190 -12.63 16.94 1.76
C SER A 190 -13.22 15.65 1.18
N PRO A 191 -13.17 15.43 -0.15
CA PRO A 191 -13.64 14.18 -0.73
C PRO A 191 -12.91 12.94 -0.18
N ALA A 192 -11.64 13.09 0.23
CA ALA A 192 -10.89 12.02 0.88
C ALA A 192 -11.51 11.62 2.24
N ALA A 193 -12.06 12.58 2.98
CA ALA A 193 -12.69 12.31 4.29
C ALA A 193 -13.94 11.41 4.18
N HIS A 194 -14.65 11.45 3.04
CA HIS A 194 -15.83 10.62 2.79
C HIS A 194 -15.50 9.19 2.34
N HIS A 195 -14.25 8.93 1.96
CA HIS A 195 -13.81 7.64 1.42
C HIS A 195 -12.56 7.14 2.16
N PRO A 196 -12.70 6.35 3.25
CA PRO A 196 -11.58 5.90 4.07
C PRO A 196 -10.47 5.18 3.29
N GLY A 197 -10.83 4.37 2.29
CA GLY A 197 -9.86 3.71 1.41
C GLY A 197 -9.08 4.68 0.53
N VAL A 198 -9.73 5.73 0.04
CA VAL A 198 -9.08 6.82 -0.73
C VAL A 198 -8.15 7.61 0.18
N ALA A 199 -8.60 8.01 1.37
CA ALA A 199 -7.76 8.66 2.36
C ALA A 199 -6.52 7.82 2.70
N ALA A 200 -6.68 6.50 2.88
CA ALA A 200 -5.57 5.60 3.16
C ALA A 200 -4.55 5.54 2.01
N GLN A 201 -5.02 5.40 0.76
CA GLN A 201 -4.13 5.37 -0.39
C GLN A 201 -3.46 6.74 -0.64
N LEU A 202 -4.20 7.84 -0.52
CA LEU A 202 -3.67 9.20 -0.69
C LEU A 202 -2.62 9.54 0.37
N ALA A 203 -2.91 9.21 1.64
CA ALA A 203 -1.94 9.38 2.71
C ALA A 203 -0.68 8.53 2.49
N ALA A 204 -0.84 7.31 1.97
CA ALA A 204 0.27 6.43 1.58
C ALA A 204 0.98 6.84 0.29
N PHE A 205 0.40 7.70 -0.55
CA PHE A 205 1.13 8.32 -1.65
C PHE A 205 2.14 9.33 -1.12
N CYS A 206 1.75 10.08 -0.08
CA CYS A 206 2.64 10.99 0.62
C CYS A 206 3.69 10.27 1.47
N GLY A 207 3.41 9.07 1.98
CA GLY A 207 4.41 8.24 2.66
C GLY A 207 5.07 7.21 1.74
N SER A 208 6.35 7.32 1.40
CA SER A 208 7.13 6.15 0.91
C SER A 208 8.64 6.34 0.96
N ARG A 209 9.37 5.27 0.65
CA ARG A 209 10.83 5.14 0.53
C ARG A 209 11.48 6.21 -0.36
N GLU A 210 12.81 6.33 -0.27
CA GLU A 210 13.58 7.32 -1.03
C GLU A 210 13.18 7.39 -2.52
N PRO A 211 13.05 8.60 -3.09
CA PRO A 211 13.29 9.93 -2.51
C PRO A 211 12.12 10.51 -1.68
N ARG A 212 11.05 9.74 -1.45
CA ARG A 212 9.82 10.28 -0.84
C ARG A 212 9.92 10.53 0.67
N ARG A 213 10.93 9.98 1.35
CA ARG A 213 11.21 10.28 2.76
C ARG A 213 11.71 11.71 2.92
N GLU A 214 12.59 12.18 2.04
CA GLU A 214 13.05 13.57 2.01
C GLU A 214 11.88 14.53 1.77
N ARG A 215 11.01 14.21 0.82
CA ARG A 215 9.78 14.98 0.53
C ARG A 215 8.85 15.06 1.73
N TRP A 216 8.70 13.95 2.46
CA TRP A 216 7.95 13.94 3.70
C TRP A 216 8.58 14.84 4.78
N GLN A 217 9.90 14.79 4.97
CA GLN A 217 10.59 15.68 5.91
C GLN A 217 10.44 17.16 5.50
N ALA A 218 10.53 17.45 4.21
CA ALA A 218 10.28 18.78 3.66
C ALA A 218 8.84 19.25 3.94
N TRP A 219 7.85 18.33 3.86
CA TRP A 219 6.47 18.63 4.24
C TRP A 219 6.31 18.91 5.73
N CYS A 220 6.89 18.08 6.61
CA CYS A 220 6.88 18.35 8.05
C CYS A 220 7.52 19.70 8.37
N ARG A 221 8.60 20.06 7.69
CA ARG A 221 9.26 21.36 7.83
C ARG A 221 8.37 22.51 7.36
N HIS A 222 7.74 22.39 6.19
CA HIS A 222 6.78 23.37 5.68
C HIS A 222 5.67 23.65 6.70
N LEU A 223 5.02 22.61 7.21
CA LEU A 223 3.95 22.75 8.19
C LEU A 223 4.45 23.26 9.55
N GLY A 224 5.65 22.86 9.98
CA GLY A 224 6.26 23.30 11.24
C GLY A 224 6.63 24.79 11.21
N LEU A 225 6.95 25.33 10.03
CA LEU A 225 7.23 26.75 9.81
C LEU A 225 5.96 27.58 9.48
N GLY A 226 4.78 26.98 9.59
CA GLY A 226 3.49 27.64 9.36
C GLY A 226 3.02 27.72 7.91
N GLY A 227 3.59 26.88 7.05
CA GLY A 227 3.03 26.61 5.73
C GLY A 227 1.63 26.02 5.82
N ALA A 228 0.79 26.34 4.83
CA ALA A 228 -0.59 25.88 4.81
C ALA A 228 -0.70 24.41 4.36
N TRP A 229 -1.79 23.75 4.77
CA TRP A 229 -2.21 22.48 4.18
C TRP A 229 -2.92 22.73 2.84
N ALA A 230 -2.18 23.22 1.85
CA ALA A 230 -2.71 23.58 0.54
C ALA A 230 -2.27 22.59 -0.56
N PRO A 231 -3.13 22.31 -1.56
CA PRO A 231 -2.78 21.45 -2.70
C PRO A 231 -1.55 21.93 -3.49
N ALA A 232 -1.39 23.24 -3.67
CA ALA A 232 -0.26 23.81 -4.41
C ALA A 232 1.09 23.59 -3.68
N ASP A 233 1.08 23.61 -2.34
CA ASP A 233 2.28 23.32 -1.55
C ASP A 233 2.62 21.83 -1.59
N LEU A 234 1.61 20.96 -1.58
CA LEU A 234 1.82 19.53 -1.82
C LEU A 234 2.43 19.30 -3.20
N ALA A 235 1.86 19.88 -4.27
CA ALA A 235 2.38 19.75 -5.62
C ALA A 235 3.86 20.19 -5.67
N ARG A 236 4.17 21.39 -5.17
CA ARG A 236 5.55 21.91 -5.16
C ARG A 236 6.54 20.96 -4.49
N LEU A 237 6.16 20.31 -3.39
CA LEU A 237 7.04 19.41 -2.66
C LEU A 237 7.11 18.00 -3.26
N TRP A 238 6.08 17.57 -3.99
CA TRP A 238 5.99 16.22 -4.56
C TRP A 238 6.35 16.13 -6.04
N THR A 239 6.28 17.22 -6.78
CA THR A 239 6.57 17.25 -8.21
C THR A 239 7.58 18.34 -8.58
N ASP A 240 8.15 19.02 -7.57
CA ASP A 240 9.12 20.11 -7.73
C ASP A 240 8.54 21.34 -8.48
N GLU A 241 7.23 21.33 -8.76
CA GLU A 241 6.45 22.34 -9.46
C GLU A 241 5.10 22.54 -8.76
N ALA A 242 4.56 23.76 -8.74
CA ALA A 242 3.26 24.04 -8.12
C ALA A 242 2.05 23.66 -9.01
N ASP A 243 2.25 22.80 -10.01
CA ASP A 243 1.24 22.40 -10.98
C ASP A 243 0.42 21.19 -10.47
N LEU A 244 -0.88 21.41 -10.31
CA LEU A 244 -1.81 20.37 -9.87
C LEU A 244 -2.02 19.29 -10.93
N ALA A 245 -1.87 19.59 -12.22
CA ALA A 245 -1.98 18.58 -13.26
C ALA A 245 -0.82 17.58 -13.20
N VAL A 246 0.39 18.05 -12.88
CA VAL A 246 1.56 17.20 -12.67
C VAL A 246 1.38 16.34 -11.42
N LEU A 247 0.83 16.91 -10.34
CA LEU A 247 0.48 16.15 -9.13
C LEU A 247 -0.56 15.06 -9.41
N ASP A 248 -1.60 15.38 -10.16
CA ASP A 248 -2.66 14.44 -10.55
C ASP A 248 -2.09 13.29 -11.39
N ALA A 249 -1.23 13.60 -12.37
CA ALA A 249 -0.53 12.59 -13.16
C ALA A 249 0.37 11.68 -12.28
N ALA A 250 1.10 12.25 -11.32
CA ALA A 250 1.94 11.48 -10.40
C ALA A 250 1.10 10.55 -9.49
N TRP A 251 -0.09 11.00 -9.07
CA TRP A 251 -1.04 10.18 -8.32
C TRP A 251 -1.62 9.03 -9.16
N ASP A 252 -1.99 9.32 -10.41
CA ASP A 252 -2.47 8.34 -11.37
C ASP A 252 -1.43 7.24 -11.63
N ASP A 253 -0.18 7.65 -11.92
CA ASP A 253 0.95 6.74 -12.10
C ASP A 253 1.17 5.86 -10.86
N TRP A 254 1.03 6.44 -9.67
CA TRP A 254 1.16 5.71 -8.40
C TRP A 254 0.06 4.65 -8.25
N LEU A 255 -1.20 4.97 -8.58
CA LEU A 255 -2.31 4.02 -8.54
C LEU A 255 -2.12 2.90 -9.56
N VAL A 256 -1.71 3.24 -10.78
CA VAL A 256 -1.41 2.29 -11.86
C VAL A 256 -0.30 1.33 -11.45
N ALA A 257 0.83 1.84 -10.92
CA ALA A 257 1.95 1.01 -10.48
C ALA A 257 1.54 -0.02 -9.41
N ARG A 258 0.57 0.32 -8.57
CA ARG A 258 0.08 -0.55 -7.49
C ARG A 258 -0.87 -1.64 -7.93
N THR A 259 -1.39 -1.60 -9.15
CA THR A 259 -2.21 -2.69 -9.69
C THR A 259 -1.47 -4.04 -9.72
N ARG A 260 -0.14 -4.00 -9.81
CA ARG A 260 0.75 -5.17 -9.76
C ARG A 260 1.17 -5.57 -8.35
N ARG A 261 0.90 -4.74 -7.34
CA ARG A 261 1.32 -5.00 -5.96
C ARG A 261 0.51 -6.16 -5.36
N ILE A 262 1.21 -7.05 -4.68
CA ILE A 262 0.62 -8.11 -3.87
C ILE A 262 0.53 -7.60 -2.43
N PHE A 263 -0.70 -7.31 -1.98
CA PHE A 263 -0.97 -6.92 -0.60
C PHE A 263 -1.10 -8.15 0.30
N ASP A 264 -1.85 -9.15 -0.16
CA ASP A 264 -2.10 -10.41 0.54
C ASP A 264 -1.62 -11.58 -0.33
N PRO A 265 -0.41 -12.11 -0.06
CA PRO A 265 0.12 -13.25 -0.81
C PRO A 265 -0.81 -14.47 -0.73
N GLY A 266 -1.01 -15.14 -1.86
CA GLY A 266 -1.88 -16.30 -1.97
C GLY A 266 -3.38 -15.98 -2.10
N ARG A 267 -3.75 -14.69 -2.18
CA ARG A 267 -5.15 -14.25 -2.37
C ARG A 267 -5.30 -13.42 -3.65
N THR A 268 -6.38 -13.66 -4.39
CA THR A 268 -6.79 -12.82 -5.53
C THR A 268 -8.03 -11.99 -5.19
N PRO A 269 -7.88 -10.67 -5.04
CA PRO A 269 -9.04 -9.78 -4.91
C PRO A 269 -9.92 -9.79 -6.18
N PRO A 270 -11.26 -9.63 -6.07
CA PRO A 270 -12.15 -9.58 -7.23
C PRO A 270 -11.77 -8.53 -8.28
N GLY A 271 -11.25 -7.38 -7.86
CA GLY A 271 -10.80 -6.33 -8.76
C GLY A 271 -9.59 -6.72 -9.62
N VAL A 272 -8.75 -7.66 -9.18
CA VAL A 272 -7.64 -8.21 -9.99
C VAL A 272 -8.18 -8.96 -11.19
N VAL A 273 -9.23 -9.77 -11.01
CA VAL A 273 -9.87 -10.52 -12.11
C VAL A 273 -10.49 -9.55 -13.12
N ARG A 274 -11.16 -8.49 -12.65
CA ARG A 274 -11.71 -7.43 -13.51
C ARG A 274 -10.63 -6.72 -14.33
N ARG A 275 -9.52 -6.32 -13.70
CA ARG A 275 -8.38 -5.69 -14.39
C ARG A 275 -7.74 -6.64 -15.39
N PHE A 276 -7.58 -7.92 -15.04
CA PHE A 276 -7.03 -8.92 -15.93
C PHE A 276 -7.81 -9.03 -17.24
N ARG A 277 -9.15 -8.97 -17.21
CA ARG A 277 -9.98 -8.95 -18.44
C ARG A 277 -9.64 -7.78 -19.36
N SER A 278 -9.35 -6.61 -18.80
CA SER A 278 -8.98 -5.43 -19.58
C SER A 278 -7.60 -5.61 -20.23
N LEU A 279 -6.70 -6.37 -19.59
CA LEU A 279 -5.38 -6.71 -20.15
C LEU A 279 -5.43 -7.71 -21.31
N LEU A 280 -6.53 -8.46 -21.50
CA LEU A 280 -6.69 -9.41 -22.60
C LEU A 280 -6.91 -8.74 -23.96
N LEU A 281 -7.14 -7.43 -24.00
CA LEU A 281 -7.21 -6.65 -25.24
C LEU A 281 -5.79 -6.46 -25.81
N LEU A 282 -5.58 -6.79 -27.09
CA LEU A 282 -4.25 -6.83 -27.71
C LEU A 282 -3.84 -5.56 -28.47
N TYR A 283 -4.81 -4.82 -29.01
CA TYR A 283 -4.58 -3.63 -29.86
C TYR A 283 -5.60 -2.53 -29.56
N PRO A 284 -5.31 -1.23 -29.76
CA PRO A 284 -4.04 -0.62 -30.17
C PRO A 284 -3.16 -0.15 -28.99
N TRP A 285 -3.51 -0.44 -27.74
CA TRP A 285 -2.96 0.31 -26.60
C TRP A 285 -1.53 -0.02 -26.17
N GLU A 286 -0.92 -1.09 -26.66
CA GLU A 286 0.42 -1.51 -26.20
C GLU A 286 1.45 -1.65 -27.34
N CYS A 287 1.11 -1.29 -28.57
CA CYS A 287 2.00 -1.47 -29.72
C CYS A 287 1.93 -0.26 -30.65
N ASP A 288 3.08 0.36 -30.93
CA ASP A 288 3.31 1.29 -32.05
C ASP A 288 3.12 0.62 -33.45
N ASN A 289 2.40 -0.50 -33.50
CA ASN A 289 2.09 -1.22 -34.73
C ASN A 289 0.67 -0.82 -35.17
N HIS A 290 0.57 -0.20 -36.33
CA HIS A 290 -0.71 0.05 -36.97
C HIS A 290 -1.28 -1.26 -37.54
N CYS A 291 -2.55 -1.56 -37.26
CA CYS A 291 -3.31 -2.61 -37.92
C CYS A 291 -4.57 -1.97 -38.53
N SER A 292 -4.80 -2.21 -39.81
CA SER A 292 -5.89 -1.58 -40.60
C SER A 292 -7.30 -2.01 -40.17
N VAL A 293 -7.41 -3.05 -39.35
CA VAL A 293 -8.68 -3.65 -38.89
C VAL A 293 -9.08 -3.16 -37.48
N VAL A 294 -8.29 -2.28 -36.85
CA VAL A 294 -8.50 -1.87 -35.45
C VAL A 294 -9.71 -0.95 -35.31
N THR A 295 -10.69 -1.36 -34.50
CA THR A 295 -11.80 -0.50 -34.06
C THR A 295 -11.39 0.34 -32.83
N ARG A 296 -12.13 1.42 -32.53
CA ARG A 296 -11.93 2.24 -31.31
C ARG A 296 -12.00 1.44 -30.00
N ALA A 297 -12.64 0.26 -30.01
CA ALA A 297 -12.76 -0.63 -28.85
C ALA A 297 -11.57 -1.59 -28.68
N GLY A 298 -10.59 -1.53 -29.57
CA GLY A 298 -9.50 -2.49 -29.66
C GLY A 298 -9.86 -3.78 -30.38
N LEU A 299 -8.88 -4.68 -30.53
CA LEU A 299 -9.08 -6.01 -31.13
C LEU A 299 -9.26 -7.09 -30.04
N PRO A 300 -10.40 -7.80 -30.03
CA PRO A 300 -10.60 -8.94 -29.14
C PRO A 300 -9.61 -10.07 -29.45
N LEU A 301 -9.17 -10.75 -28.40
CA LEU A 301 -8.30 -11.93 -28.52
C LEU A 301 -8.92 -13.07 -29.33
N ALA A 302 -10.24 -13.26 -29.26
CA ALA A 302 -10.95 -14.25 -30.06
C ALA A 302 -10.76 -14.01 -31.58
N TRP A 303 -10.81 -12.75 -32.03
CA TRP A 303 -10.55 -12.41 -33.43
C TRP A 303 -9.10 -12.67 -33.82
N CYS A 304 -8.16 -12.35 -32.93
CA CYS A 304 -6.73 -12.58 -33.16
C CYS A 304 -6.39 -14.07 -33.33
N ILE A 305 -7.12 -14.95 -32.64
CA ILE A 305 -6.97 -16.40 -32.75
C ILE A 305 -7.44 -16.92 -34.11
N GLU A 306 -8.48 -16.31 -34.68
CA GLU A 306 -9.00 -16.66 -36.01
C GLU A 306 -8.14 -16.07 -37.14
N ASN A 307 -7.36 -15.04 -36.84
CA ASN A 307 -6.53 -14.30 -37.81
C ASN A 307 -5.06 -14.19 -37.34
N PRO A 308 -4.36 -15.32 -37.09
CA PRO A 308 -3.03 -15.32 -36.48
C PRO A 308 -1.93 -14.69 -37.33
N ASP A 309 -2.19 -14.52 -38.63
CA ASP A 309 -1.28 -13.93 -39.61
C ASP A 309 -1.50 -12.43 -39.84
N ALA A 310 -2.38 -11.79 -39.07
CA ALA A 310 -2.57 -10.34 -39.13
C ALA A 310 -1.27 -9.58 -38.79
N ASP A 311 -1.03 -8.49 -39.53
CA ASP A 311 0.21 -7.71 -39.41
C ASP A 311 0.46 -7.21 -37.98
N GLY A 312 1.69 -7.42 -37.51
CA GLY A 312 2.15 -7.01 -36.17
C GLY A 312 1.65 -7.89 -35.01
N LEU A 313 0.65 -8.76 -35.23
CA LEU A 313 -0.02 -9.52 -34.17
C LEU A 313 0.94 -10.41 -33.38
N ARG A 314 1.86 -11.09 -34.07
CA ARG A 314 2.85 -11.97 -33.42
C ARG A 314 3.78 -11.20 -32.47
N ARG A 315 4.17 -9.98 -32.84
CA ARG A 315 4.99 -9.11 -31.98
C ARG A 315 4.21 -8.65 -30.76
N ALA A 316 2.95 -8.26 -30.94
CA ALA A 316 2.06 -7.87 -29.85
C ALA A 316 1.80 -9.04 -28.87
N ALA A 317 1.54 -10.24 -29.40
CA ALA A 317 1.35 -11.44 -28.61
C ALA A 317 2.59 -11.80 -27.77
N ALA A 318 3.79 -11.67 -28.33
CA ALA A 318 5.03 -11.91 -27.59
C ALA A 318 5.22 -10.95 -26.40
N ALA A 319 4.90 -9.67 -26.57
CA ALA A 319 4.94 -8.68 -25.49
C ALA A 319 3.91 -9.00 -24.40
N LYS A 320 2.67 -9.29 -24.83
CA LYS A 320 1.55 -9.58 -23.94
C LYS A 320 1.74 -10.87 -23.13
N ALA A 321 2.33 -11.92 -23.71
CA ALA A 321 2.58 -13.19 -23.02
C ALA A 321 3.34 -12.99 -21.69
N ARG A 322 4.41 -12.18 -21.71
CA ARG A 322 5.19 -11.86 -20.51
C ARG A 322 4.38 -11.09 -19.47
N GLN A 323 3.59 -10.12 -19.91
CA GLN A 323 2.76 -9.30 -19.03
C GLN A 323 1.67 -10.12 -18.33
N LEU A 324 1.03 -11.05 -19.06
CA LEU A 324 -0.01 -11.92 -18.52
C LEU A 324 0.55 -12.92 -17.51
N ALA A 325 1.72 -13.53 -17.80
CA ALA A 325 2.36 -14.46 -16.87
C ALA A 325 2.67 -13.81 -15.52
N LEU A 326 3.08 -12.53 -15.52
CA LEU A 326 3.38 -11.80 -14.30
C LEU A 326 2.13 -11.47 -13.45
N GLN A 327 0.93 -11.48 -14.02
CA GLN A 327 -0.29 -11.16 -13.26
C GLN A 327 -0.59 -12.20 -12.18
N GLY A 328 -0.24 -13.47 -12.43
CA GLY A 328 -0.48 -14.56 -11.48
C GLY A 328 0.47 -14.57 -10.28
N ALA A 329 1.64 -13.94 -10.38
CA ALA A 329 2.69 -14.05 -9.37
C ALA A 329 2.20 -13.65 -7.97
N GLY A 330 2.36 -14.55 -6.99
CA GLY A 330 1.96 -14.30 -5.60
C GLY A 330 0.44 -14.30 -5.34
N ARG A 331 -0.39 -14.66 -6.32
CA ARG A 331 -1.86 -14.81 -6.20
C ARG A 331 -2.26 -16.24 -5.84
N ASP A 332 -3.56 -16.52 -5.71
CA ASP A 332 -4.01 -17.90 -5.49
C ASP A 332 -3.73 -18.81 -6.69
N ALA A 333 -3.71 -20.12 -6.45
CA ALA A 333 -3.35 -21.13 -7.44
C ALA A 333 -4.30 -21.16 -8.65
N ALA A 334 -5.59 -20.88 -8.45
CA ALA A 334 -6.57 -20.89 -9.53
C ALA A 334 -6.33 -19.72 -10.49
N PHE A 335 -6.10 -18.52 -9.95
CA PHE A 335 -5.75 -17.34 -10.75
C PHE A 335 -4.38 -17.50 -11.43
N GLN A 336 -3.37 -18.05 -10.72
CA GLN A 336 -2.07 -18.38 -11.32
C GLN A 336 -2.23 -19.28 -12.54
N ALA A 337 -2.97 -20.39 -12.41
CA ALA A 337 -3.16 -21.33 -13.51
C ALA A 337 -3.96 -20.73 -14.68
N MET A 338 -4.92 -19.83 -14.39
CA MET A 338 -5.65 -19.08 -15.42
C MET A 338 -4.72 -18.13 -16.20
N THR A 339 -3.93 -17.31 -15.49
CA THR A 339 -3.00 -16.35 -16.14
C THR A 339 -1.93 -17.05 -16.97
N ALA A 340 -1.40 -18.18 -16.49
CA ALA A 340 -0.45 -19.02 -17.23
C ALA A 340 -1.07 -19.58 -18.52
N ALA A 341 -2.34 -20.03 -18.48
CA ALA A 341 -3.03 -20.53 -19.66
C ALA A 341 -3.20 -19.45 -20.74
N TYR A 342 -3.55 -18.21 -20.36
CA TYR A 342 -3.63 -17.10 -21.32
C TYR A 342 -2.25 -16.67 -21.84
N ALA A 343 -1.24 -16.62 -20.98
CA ALA A 343 0.13 -16.31 -21.39
C ALA A 343 0.64 -17.33 -22.43
N GLU A 344 0.29 -18.60 -22.24
CA GLU A 344 0.66 -19.68 -23.15
C GLU A 344 -0.04 -19.58 -24.50
N VAL A 345 -1.34 -19.21 -24.55
CA VAL A 345 -2.03 -18.88 -25.81
C VAL A 345 -1.28 -17.77 -26.57
N MET A 346 -0.88 -16.70 -25.88
CA MET A 346 -0.14 -15.60 -26.50
C MET A 346 1.24 -16.01 -27.00
N ARG A 347 1.96 -16.85 -26.24
CA ARG A 347 3.27 -17.37 -26.64
C ARG A 347 3.16 -18.19 -27.93
N ARG A 348 2.17 -19.09 -28.01
CA ARG A 348 1.92 -19.92 -29.20
C ARG A 348 1.49 -19.08 -30.41
N MET A 349 0.69 -18.04 -30.19
CA MET A 349 0.32 -17.09 -31.25
C MET A 349 1.55 -16.37 -31.80
N ALA A 350 2.46 -15.92 -30.93
CA ALA A 350 3.72 -15.31 -31.35
C ALA A 350 4.60 -16.26 -32.16
N GLU A 351 4.55 -17.56 -31.87
CA GLU A 351 5.25 -18.64 -32.59
C GLU A 351 4.59 -19.05 -33.91
N GLY A 352 3.42 -18.49 -34.24
CA GLY A 352 2.69 -18.84 -35.47
C GLY A 352 1.97 -20.18 -35.40
N ALA A 353 1.52 -20.60 -34.21
CA ALA A 353 0.70 -21.80 -34.06
C ALA A 353 -0.60 -21.69 -34.89
N PRO A 354 -1.11 -22.81 -35.43
CA PRO A 354 -2.30 -22.80 -36.26
C PRO A 354 -3.55 -22.40 -35.48
N ALA A 355 -4.50 -21.73 -36.15
CA ALA A 355 -5.74 -21.22 -35.55
C ALA A 355 -6.53 -22.28 -34.77
N GLY A 356 -6.59 -23.53 -35.25
CA GLY A 356 -7.26 -24.63 -34.55
C GLY A 356 -6.63 -24.99 -33.21
N GLU A 357 -5.29 -24.94 -33.11
CA GLU A 357 -4.56 -25.15 -31.86
C GLU A 357 -4.84 -23.99 -30.89
N LEU A 358 -4.72 -22.75 -31.37
CA LEU A 358 -4.98 -21.54 -30.60
C LEU A 358 -6.41 -21.51 -30.07
N ALA A 359 -7.41 -21.88 -30.88
CA ALA A 359 -8.82 -21.95 -30.49
C ALA A 359 -9.09 -22.99 -29.41
N ARG A 360 -8.39 -24.14 -29.43
CA ARG A 360 -8.49 -25.15 -28.37
C ARG A 360 -7.91 -24.62 -27.05
N MET A 361 -6.72 -24.03 -27.10
CA MET A 361 -6.04 -23.50 -25.90
C MET A 361 -6.81 -22.31 -25.30
N TRP A 362 -7.35 -21.45 -26.16
CA TRP A 362 -8.23 -20.35 -25.76
C TRP A 362 -9.46 -20.84 -25.00
N ARG A 363 -10.17 -21.86 -25.51
CA ARG A 363 -11.33 -22.44 -24.82
C ARG A 363 -10.97 -22.98 -23.43
N GLN A 364 -9.79 -23.58 -23.28
CA GLN A 364 -9.30 -24.06 -21.97
C GLN A 364 -9.00 -22.90 -21.02
N ALA A 365 -8.33 -21.85 -21.48
CA ALA A 365 -8.04 -20.66 -20.68
C ALA A 365 -9.35 -19.96 -20.24
N GLU A 366 -10.31 -19.87 -21.15
CA GLU A 366 -11.63 -19.28 -20.91
C GLU A 366 -12.49 -20.11 -19.93
N ALA A 367 -12.41 -21.45 -19.99
CA ALA A 367 -13.04 -22.31 -19.00
C ALA A 367 -12.46 -22.06 -17.59
N ARG A 368 -11.13 -21.94 -17.47
CA ARG A 368 -10.47 -21.59 -16.19
C ARG A 368 -10.93 -20.23 -15.68
N ARG A 369 -11.04 -19.22 -16.56
CA ARG A 369 -11.53 -17.88 -16.19
C ARG A 369 -12.93 -17.94 -15.60
N ARG A 370 -13.86 -18.66 -16.25
CA ARG A 370 -15.22 -18.83 -15.75
C ARG A 370 -15.26 -19.51 -14.39
N THR A 371 -14.40 -20.51 -14.15
CA THR A 371 -14.27 -21.15 -12.83
C THR A 371 -13.78 -20.16 -11.76
N VAL A 372 -12.76 -19.36 -12.07
CA VAL A 372 -12.24 -18.34 -11.15
C VAL A 372 -13.30 -17.28 -10.84
N GLU A 373 -14.05 -16.84 -11.85
CA GLU A 373 -15.13 -15.85 -11.68
C GLU A 373 -16.31 -16.40 -10.87
N ALA A 374 -16.71 -17.65 -11.12
CA ALA A 374 -17.75 -18.32 -10.34
C ALA A 374 -17.32 -18.53 -8.89
N GLY A 375 -16.07 -18.92 -8.65
CA GLY A 375 -15.49 -19.04 -7.31
C GLY A 375 -15.43 -17.72 -6.55
N GLY A 376 -15.20 -16.60 -7.25
CA GLY A 376 -15.20 -15.25 -6.67
C GLY A 376 -16.61 -14.72 -6.33
N GLN A 377 -17.66 -15.22 -7.00
CA GLN A 377 -19.05 -14.86 -6.72
C GLN A 377 -19.65 -15.61 -5.51
N ALA A 378 -19.08 -16.77 -5.15
CA ALA A 378 -19.54 -17.60 -4.03
C ALA A 378 -19.12 -17.09 -2.64
N THR A 379 -18.40 -15.97 -2.54
CA THR A 379 -18.03 -15.37 -1.24
C THR A 379 -18.50 -13.92 -1.10
N PRO A 380 -19.80 -13.67 -0.85
CA PRO A 380 -20.21 -12.50 -0.09
C PRO A 380 -20.20 -12.89 1.38
N ASP A 381 -19.07 -12.69 2.06
CA ASP A 381 -19.11 -12.65 3.53
C ASP A 381 -19.72 -11.30 3.94
N ARG A 382 -21.06 -11.27 3.96
CA ARG A 382 -21.82 -10.25 4.70
C ARG A 382 -21.86 -10.71 6.15
N GLY A 383 -20.74 -10.54 6.84
CA GLY A 383 -20.67 -10.59 8.29
C GLY A 383 -21.50 -9.45 8.87
N ARG A 384 -22.53 -9.83 9.64
CA ARG A 384 -23.33 -8.96 10.50
C ARG A 384 -22.51 -8.40 11.65
#